data_AF-A0A2C5X7C7-F1
#
_entry.id   AF-A0A2C5X7C7-F1
#
_cell.length_a   1.000
_cell.length_b   1.000
_cell.length_c   1.000
_cell.angle_alpha   90.00
_cell.angle_beta   90.00
_cell.angle_gamma   90.00
#
_symmetry.space_group_name_H-M   'P 1'
#
loop_
_entity.id
_entity.type
_entity.pdbx_description
1 polymer ?
#
loop_
_entity_poly.entity_id
_entity_poly.type
_entity_poly.pdbx_seq_one_letter_code
_entity_poly.pdbx_strand_id
1 'polypeptide(L)'
;MKSASLVAAATGLITTVVATDPLSPGQCTLQGRECEWFGASPFCGSTNSRLGDLDPEGREYYTSTETLTWSDLCEEPTRGKDPETDCCNAYGSRCWGGYKRLWCKPKPESEPVSK
;
A
#
# COMPACT_ATOMS: atom_id res chain seq x y z
N MET A 1 -45.49 1.36 51.20
CA MET A 1 -44.94 0.34 50.28
C MET A 1 -43.73 0.98 49.60
N LYS A 2 -42.54 0.38 49.76
CA LYS A 2 -41.25 0.90 49.28
C LYS A 2 -41.01 0.42 47.85
N SER A 3 -40.59 1.29 46.94
CA SER A 3 -39.91 0.87 45.71
C SER A 3 -38.93 1.95 45.28
N ALA A 4 -37.63 1.64 45.41
CA ALA A 4 -36.52 2.44 44.90
C ALA A 4 -36.01 1.74 43.64
N SER A 5 -35.97 2.46 42.52
CA SER A 5 -35.40 1.97 41.27
C SER A 5 -33.89 2.15 41.27
N LEU A 6 -33.16 1.05 41.13
CA LEU A 6 -31.71 1.04 40.92
C LEU A 6 -31.42 1.37 39.45
N VAL A 7 -30.64 2.41 39.20
CA VAL A 7 -30.04 2.69 37.88
C VAL A 7 -28.66 2.04 37.88
N ALA A 8 -28.46 1.00 37.07
CA ALA A 8 -27.17 0.37 36.86
C ALA A 8 -26.37 1.18 35.82
N ALA A 9 -25.23 1.74 36.23
CA ALA A 9 -24.28 2.37 35.32
C ALA A 9 -23.44 1.27 34.64
N ALA A 10 -23.62 1.07 33.33
CA ALA A 10 -22.81 0.16 32.54
C ALA A 10 -21.58 0.92 32.02
N THR A 11 -20.43 0.76 32.67
CA THR A 11 -19.13 1.20 32.16
C THR A 11 -18.65 0.22 31.09
N GLY A 12 -18.97 0.52 29.83
CA GLY A 12 -18.42 -0.19 28.68
C GLY A 12 -17.00 0.26 28.37
N LEU A 13 -16.04 -0.68 28.41
CA LEU A 13 -14.69 -0.49 27.87
C LEU A 13 -14.78 -0.35 26.34
N ILE A 14 -14.43 0.81 25.79
CA ILE A 14 -14.31 1.01 24.34
C ILE A 14 -13.01 0.35 23.91
N THR A 15 -13.07 -0.90 23.49
CA THR A 15 -11.95 -1.57 22.82
C THR A 15 -11.96 -1.12 21.35
N THR A 16 -11.08 -0.19 20.99
CA THR A 16 -10.88 0.18 19.58
C THR A 16 -10.27 -1.01 18.86
N VAL A 17 -11.07 -1.72 18.08
CA VAL A 17 -10.56 -2.71 17.13
C VAL A 17 -9.93 -1.96 15.98
N VAL A 18 -8.60 -2.03 15.88
CA VAL A 18 -7.88 -1.59 14.68
C VAL A 18 -8.21 -2.62 13.60
N ALA A 19 -9.06 -2.26 12.65
CA ALA A 19 -9.32 -3.10 11.48
C ALA A 19 -8.03 -3.17 10.67
N THR A 20 -7.35 -4.32 10.72
CA THR A 20 -6.31 -4.66 9.76
C THR A 20 -6.99 -5.29 8.57
N ASP A 21 -7.43 -4.49 7.60
CA ASP A 21 -7.92 -5.02 6.33
C ASP A 21 -6.79 -5.83 5.69
N PRO A 22 -7.02 -7.09 5.31
CA PRO A 22 -6.02 -7.87 4.60
C PRO A 22 -5.68 -7.12 3.31
N LEU A 23 -4.39 -6.82 3.13
CA LEU A 23 -3.87 -6.18 1.93
C LEU A 23 -4.38 -6.95 0.70
N SER A 24 -5.06 -6.25 -0.20
CA SER A 24 -5.54 -6.83 -1.45
C SER A 24 -4.35 -7.31 -2.31
N PRO A 25 -4.53 -8.30 -3.21
CA PRO A 25 -3.44 -8.80 -4.03
C PRO A 25 -2.73 -7.67 -4.78
N GLY A 26 -1.41 -7.56 -4.62
CA GLY A 26 -0.61 -6.48 -5.20
C GLY A 26 -0.30 -5.34 -4.26
N GLN A 27 -0.99 -5.23 -3.11
CA GLN A 27 -0.72 -4.20 -2.10
C GLN A 27 0.46 -4.58 -1.21
N CYS A 28 1.24 -3.57 -0.82
CA CYS A 28 2.42 -3.70 0.02
C CYS A 28 2.76 -2.38 0.72
N THR A 29 3.71 -2.44 1.65
CA THR A 29 4.30 -1.28 2.30
C THR A 29 5.71 -1.05 1.78
N LEU A 30 6.01 0.21 1.44
CA LEU A 30 7.36 0.64 1.06
C LEU A 30 7.75 1.87 1.85
N GLN A 31 8.77 1.78 2.70
CA GLN A 31 9.26 2.91 3.51
C GLN A 31 8.14 3.60 4.33
N GLY A 32 7.16 2.83 4.80
CA GLY A 32 5.98 3.33 5.53
C GLY A 32 4.89 3.97 4.66
N ARG A 33 4.96 3.79 3.33
CA ARG A 33 3.92 4.19 2.38
C ARG A 33 3.08 3.00 2.00
N GLU A 34 1.78 3.20 1.82
CA GLU A 34 0.90 2.23 1.17
C GLU A 34 1.16 2.24 -0.34
N CYS A 35 1.50 1.08 -0.90
CA CYS A 35 1.79 0.90 -2.30
C CYS A 35 0.99 -0.25 -2.91
N GLU A 36 0.82 -0.23 -4.23
CA GLU A 36 0.11 -1.28 -4.96
C GLU A 36 0.70 -1.49 -6.36
N TRP A 37 0.84 -2.77 -6.74
CA TRP A 37 1.20 -3.19 -8.09
C TRP A 37 0.00 -3.21 -9.02
N PHE A 38 0.00 -2.32 -10.01
CA PHE A 38 -1.01 -2.25 -11.06
C PHE A 38 -0.60 -3.06 -12.28
N GLY A 39 -1.56 -3.83 -12.81
CA GLY A 39 -1.42 -4.65 -14.01
C GLY A 39 -1.63 -6.14 -13.70
N ALA A 40 -2.73 -6.70 -14.18
CA ALA A 40 -3.08 -8.10 -13.95
C ALA A 40 -2.43 -9.01 -15.01
N SER A 41 -1.86 -10.13 -14.57
CA SER A 41 -1.30 -11.13 -15.46
C SER A 41 -2.39 -11.90 -16.21
N PRO A 42 -2.13 -12.42 -17.42
CA PRO A 42 -0.84 -12.44 -18.13
C PRO A 42 -0.54 -11.16 -18.94
N PHE A 43 -1.53 -10.31 -19.23
CA PHE A 43 -1.34 -9.09 -20.02
C PHE A 43 -1.53 -7.85 -19.14
N CYS A 44 -0.44 -7.31 -18.62
CA CYS A 44 -0.45 -6.29 -17.56
C CYS A 44 -0.67 -4.85 -18.04
N GLY A 45 -0.76 -4.66 -19.36
CA GLY A 45 -0.92 -3.36 -20.00
C GLY A 45 0.34 -2.49 -19.96
N SER A 46 0.16 -1.20 -20.22
CA SER A 46 1.22 -0.18 -20.23
C SER A 46 0.68 1.15 -19.68
N THR A 47 1.56 2.14 -19.51
CA THR A 47 1.18 3.52 -19.17
C THR A 47 1.99 4.53 -19.98
N ASN A 48 1.48 5.76 -20.09
CA ASN A 48 2.24 6.92 -20.59
C ASN A 48 2.85 7.75 -19.44
N SER A 49 2.56 7.40 -18.18
CA SER A 49 3.14 8.04 -17.01
C SER A 49 4.64 7.76 -16.90
N ARG A 50 5.37 8.70 -16.32
CA ARG A 50 6.80 8.59 -16.01
C ARG A 50 7.00 8.37 -14.51
N LEU A 51 8.15 7.82 -14.13
CA LEU A 51 8.49 7.66 -12.72
C LEU A 51 8.47 9.02 -12.01
N GLY A 52 7.82 9.07 -10.84
CA GLY A 52 7.56 10.30 -10.07
C GLY A 52 6.26 11.02 -10.43
N ASP A 53 5.57 10.66 -11.52
CA ASP A 53 4.26 11.23 -11.83
C ASP A 53 3.24 10.85 -10.77
N LEU A 54 2.32 11.78 -10.48
CA LEU A 54 1.17 11.54 -9.61
C LEU A 54 -0.06 11.17 -10.44
N ASP A 55 -0.80 10.16 -10.00
CA ASP A 55 -2.12 9.86 -10.54
C ASP A 55 -3.22 10.76 -9.94
N PRO A 56 -4.47 10.70 -10.42
CA PRO A 56 -5.57 11.51 -9.88
C PRO A 56 -5.88 11.26 -8.40
N GLU A 57 -5.44 10.14 -7.83
CA GLU A 57 -5.57 9.79 -6.41
C GLU A 57 -4.36 10.26 -5.58
N GLY A 58 -3.38 10.91 -6.22
CA GLY A 58 -2.16 11.40 -5.58
C GLY A 58 -1.12 10.31 -5.31
N ARG A 59 -1.25 9.11 -5.90
CA ARG A 59 -0.21 8.08 -5.82
C ARG A 59 0.92 8.41 -6.77
N GLU A 60 2.15 8.23 -6.32
CA GLU A 60 3.35 8.39 -7.12
C GLU A 60 3.70 7.12 -7.86
N TYR A 61 4.02 7.23 -9.16
CA TYR A 61 4.57 6.14 -9.94
C TYR A 61 6.02 5.87 -9.53
N TYR A 62 6.23 4.90 -8.64
CA TYR A 62 7.53 4.68 -8.01
C TYR A 62 8.51 3.90 -8.88
N THR A 63 8.08 2.74 -9.39
CA THR A 63 8.90 1.87 -10.25
C THR A 63 8.03 0.95 -11.11
N SER A 64 8.63 0.25 -12.06
CA SER A 64 7.93 -0.69 -12.94
C SER A 64 8.83 -1.80 -13.44
N THR A 65 8.21 -2.85 -13.97
CA THR A 65 8.93 -3.92 -14.68
C THR A 65 9.02 -3.69 -16.19
N GLU A 66 8.91 -2.45 -16.64
CA GLU A 66 9.02 -2.10 -18.07
C GLU A 66 10.47 -2.18 -18.56
N THR A 67 11.39 -1.62 -17.78
CA THR A 67 12.82 -1.51 -18.13
C THR A 67 13.72 -2.38 -17.25
N LEU A 68 13.22 -2.79 -16.09
CA LEU A 68 13.90 -3.67 -15.13
C LEU A 68 13.09 -4.95 -14.95
N THR A 69 13.77 -6.08 -14.81
CA THR A 69 13.10 -7.32 -14.45
C THR A 69 12.71 -7.31 -12.97
N TRP A 70 11.82 -8.22 -12.58
CA TRP A 70 11.51 -8.40 -11.16
C TRP A 70 12.77 -8.74 -10.34
N SER A 71 13.67 -9.57 -10.88
CA SER A 71 14.93 -9.91 -10.23
C SER A 71 15.83 -8.70 -10.06
N ASP A 72 15.93 -7.85 -11.08
CA ASP A 72 16.72 -6.60 -10.97
C ASP A 72 16.17 -5.72 -9.84
N LEU A 73 14.85 -5.63 -9.69
CA LEU A 73 14.23 -4.81 -8.64
C LEU A 73 14.35 -5.43 -7.23
N CYS A 74 14.31 -6.76 -7.12
CA CYS A 74 14.07 -7.44 -5.83
C CYS A 74 15.24 -8.26 -5.30
N GLU A 75 16.20 -8.61 -6.13
CA GLU A 75 17.35 -9.45 -5.76
C GLU A 75 18.67 -8.66 -5.77
N GLU A 76 18.76 -7.61 -6.58
CA GLU A 76 19.93 -6.73 -6.64
C GLU A 76 19.71 -5.44 -5.83
N PRO A 77 20.74 -4.90 -5.14
CA PRO A 77 20.64 -3.59 -4.51
C PRO A 77 20.60 -2.48 -5.57
N THR A 78 19.42 -2.16 -6.10
CA THR A 78 19.21 -1.03 -7.01
C THR A 78 19.16 0.26 -6.21
N ARG A 79 20.26 1.03 -6.29
CA ARG A 79 20.48 2.44 -5.87
C ARG A 79 19.23 3.26 -5.46
N GLY A 80 18.54 2.88 -4.39
CA GLY A 80 17.35 3.57 -3.85
C GLY A 80 16.03 3.38 -4.60
N LYS A 81 15.88 2.35 -5.46
CA LYS A 81 14.60 2.00 -6.14
C LYS A 81 14.10 0.59 -5.83
N ASP A 82 14.77 -0.10 -4.92
CA ASP A 82 14.40 -1.43 -4.46
C ASP A 82 13.02 -1.38 -3.80
N PRO A 83 12.01 -2.07 -4.37
CA PRO A 83 10.84 -2.41 -3.61
C PRO A 83 11.32 -3.26 -2.43
N GLU A 84 11.01 -2.85 -1.20
CA GLU A 84 11.30 -3.67 -0.01
C GLU A 84 10.69 -5.07 -0.16
N THR A 85 11.16 -6.03 0.65
CA THR A 85 10.75 -7.45 0.58
C THR A 85 9.22 -7.63 0.49
N ASP A 86 8.46 -6.77 1.16
CA ASP A 86 7.00 -6.80 1.14
C ASP A 86 6.43 -6.54 -0.28
N CYS A 87 6.90 -5.49 -0.96
CA CYS A 87 6.48 -5.19 -2.32
C CYS A 87 6.99 -6.21 -3.34
N CYS A 88 8.14 -6.82 -3.10
CA CYS A 88 8.61 -7.92 -3.94
C CYS A 88 7.71 -9.14 -3.86
N ASN A 89 7.25 -9.50 -2.65
CA ASN A 89 6.32 -10.60 -2.44
C ASN A 89 4.92 -10.32 -3.00
N ALA A 90 4.46 -9.07 -2.90
CA ALA A 90 3.15 -8.65 -3.39
C ALA A 90 3.04 -8.63 -4.93
N TYR A 91 4.16 -8.64 -5.66
CA TYR A 91 4.18 -8.56 -7.13
C TYR A 91 3.33 -9.62 -7.84
N GLY A 92 3.25 -10.82 -7.26
CA GLY A 92 2.49 -11.94 -7.81
C GLY A 92 3.05 -12.50 -9.11
N SER A 93 2.17 -12.99 -9.99
CA SER A 93 2.59 -13.65 -11.24
C SER A 93 3.23 -12.68 -12.24
N ARG A 94 4.18 -13.17 -13.03
CA ARG A 94 4.83 -12.39 -14.11
C ARG A 94 3.85 -12.07 -15.25
N CYS A 95 4.19 -11.06 -16.06
CA CYS A 95 3.47 -10.69 -17.26
C CYS A 95 4.08 -11.40 -18.47
N TRP A 96 3.24 -11.86 -19.40
CA TRP A 96 3.67 -12.33 -20.72
C TRP A 96 3.69 -11.19 -21.74
N GLY A 97 2.85 -10.16 -21.52
CA GLY A 97 2.87 -8.92 -22.29
C GLY A 97 2.61 -7.71 -21.40
N GLY A 98 3.26 -6.60 -21.73
CA GLY A 98 3.27 -5.40 -20.89
C GLY A 98 4.10 -5.58 -19.61
N TYR A 99 3.82 -4.78 -18.59
CA TYR A 99 4.55 -4.76 -17.32
C TYR A 99 3.66 -4.32 -16.17
N LYS A 100 4.09 -4.58 -14.92
CA LYS A 100 3.41 -4.05 -13.73
C LYS A 100 4.04 -2.73 -13.29
N ARG A 101 3.24 -1.91 -12.63
CA ARG A 101 3.58 -0.56 -12.20
C ARG A 101 3.33 -0.43 -10.71
N LEU A 102 4.34 -0.07 -9.92
CA LEU A 102 4.18 0.15 -8.49
C LEU A 102 3.80 1.61 -8.24
N TRP A 103 2.65 1.83 -7.62
CA TRP A 103 2.15 3.15 -7.26
C TRP A 103 2.06 3.27 -5.75
N CYS A 104 2.53 4.38 -5.19
CA CYS A 104 2.61 4.57 -3.75
C CYS A 104 1.92 5.86 -3.31
N LYS A 105 1.04 5.77 -2.31
CA LYS A 105 0.49 6.95 -1.64
C LYS A 105 1.60 7.78 -1.00
N PRO A 106 1.42 9.10 -0.81
CA PRO A 106 2.35 9.89 -0.02
C PRO A 106 2.46 9.31 1.40
N LYS A 107 3.59 9.54 2.08
CA LYS A 107 3.70 9.20 3.50
C LYS A 107 2.61 9.95 4.25
N PRO A 108 1.92 9.32 5.23
CA PRO A 108 1.08 10.08 6.15
C PRO A 108 1.98 11.10 6.83
N GLU A 109 1.74 12.38 6.55
CA GLU A 109 2.40 13.47 7.25
C GLU A 109 2.05 13.28 8.72
N SER A 110 3.03 12.94 9.57
CA SER A 110 2.84 13.02 11.01
C SER A 110 2.30 14.42 11.28
N GLU A 111 1.10 14.50 11.85
CA GLU A 111 0.30 15.72 11.97
C GLU A 111 1.14 16.97 12.24
N PRO A 112 0.77 18.14 11.67
CA PRO A 112 1.48 19.38 11.91
C PRO A 112 1.61 19.60 13.43
N VAL A 113 2.86 19.72 13.90
CA VAL A 113 3.15 20.14 15.27
C VAL A 113 2.39 21.45 15.49
N SER A 114 1.32 21.36 16.27
CA SER A 114 0.44 22.47 16.57
C SER A 114 1.19 23.42 17.51
N LYS A 115 1.76 24.47 16.91
CA LYS A 115 2.30 25.74 17.45
C LYS A 115 3.32 25.69 18.58
#